data_AF-A0A1Y1YWE7-F1
#
_entry.id   AF-A0A1Y1YWE7-F1
#
_cell.length_a   1.000
_cell.length_b   1.000
_cell.length_c   1.000
_cell.angle_alpha   90.00
_cell.angle_beta   90.00
_cell.angle_gamma   90.00
#
_symmetry.space_group_name_H-M   'P 1'
#
loop_
_entity.id
_entity.type
_entity.pdbx_description
1 polymer ?
#
loop_
_entity_poly.entity_id
_entity_poly.type
_entity_poly.pdbx_seq_one_letter_code
_entity_poly.pdbx_strand_id
1 'polypeptide(L)'
;MLENITLFLSLDNGASWENISELENEYITGVIQDSIDDNKLYAIARSAIYQSSDSGNDWTSTKYNFTITKNSLKFNLENQKTLVIGKECNFTCTDNLYISNNKELNFTKALSNVHKCVFFNYPNKNTIFCIQRNLNGNTLLRSIDDFGTFDKVFLSGNPTDIIVDEFKLIIPTVGETRNDLWISTDGNIFTKTAYSVTEENNINQV
;
A
#
# COMPACT_ATOMS: atom_id res chain seq x y z
N MET A 1 20.05 -11.49 19.88
CA MET A 1 18.94 -12.42 19.64
C MET A 1 17.81 -11.62 19.04
N LEU A 2 17.40 -11.91 17.81
CA LEU A 2 16.09 -11.47 17.34
C LEU A 2 15.09 -12.41 18.04
N GLU A 3 14.12 -11.85 18.78
CA GLU A 3 13.02 -12.66 19.29
C GLU A 3 12.24 -13.19 18.09
N ASN A 4 12.10 -14.51 17.99
CA ASN A 4 11.22 -15.13 17.00
C ASN A 4 9.80 -14.65 17.31
N ILE A 5 9.18 -13.93 16.37
CA ILE A 5 7.77 -13.60 16.47
C ILE A 5 7.01 -14.85 16.06
N THR A 6 6.53 -15.61 17.04
CA THR A 6 5.69 -16.78 16.80
C THR A 6 4.25 -16.33 16.61
N LEU A 7 3.63 -16.72 15.48
CA LEU A 7 2.21 -16.51 15.23
C LEU A 7 1.42 -17.69 15.81
N PHE A 8 0.35 -17.39 16.53
CA PHE A 8 -0.56 -18.39 17.09
C PHE A 8 -1.94 -18.27 16.45
N LEU A 9 -2.62 -19.40 16.29
CA LEU A 9 -3.99 -19.49 15.77
C LEU A 9 -4.92 -20.05 16.84
N SER A 10 -6.15 -19.55 16.85
CA SER A 10 -7.27 -20.17 17.56
C SER A 10 -8.42 -20.38 16.59
N LEU A 11 -9.02 -21.57 16.62
CA LEU A 11 -10.21 -21.94 15.83
C LEU A 11 -11.45 -22.15 16.70
N ASP A 12 -11.33 -21.94 18.01
CA ASP A 12 -12.36 -22.20 19.01
C ASP A 12 -12.75 -20.93 19.79
N ASN A 13 -12.74 -19.78 19.11
CA ASN A 13 -13.04 -18.46 19.67
C ASN A 13 -12.09 -18.05 20.82
N GLY A 14 -10.83 -18.45 20.75
CA GLY A 14 -9.79 -18.06 21.70
C GLY A 14 -9.70 -18.94 22.94
N ALA A 15 -10.38 -20.08 22.99
CA ALA A 15 -10.33 -21.01 24.11
C ALA A 15 -9.00 -21.78 24.16
N SER A 16 -8.42 -22.08 22.99
CA SER A 16 -7.08 -22.63 22.84
C SER A 16 -6.33 -21.94 21.69
N TRP A 17 -5.00 -21.96 21.80
CA TRP A 17 -4.09 -21.34 20.85
C TRP A 17 -2.98 -22.31 20.49
N GLU A 18 -2.74 -22.50 19.20
CA GLU A 18 -1.73 -23.41 18.67
C GLU A 18 -0.70 -22.64 17.84
N ASN A 19 0.55 -23.10 17.87
CA ASN A 19 1.61 -22.54 17.03
C ASN A 19 1.41 -23.02 15.59
N ILE A 20 1.62 -22.13 14.62
CA ILE A 20 1.57 -22.45 13.19
C ILE A 20 2.98 -22.88 12.75
N SER A 21 3.17 -24.19 12.62
CA SER A 21 4.48 -24.80 12.38
C SER A 21 5.20 -24.28 11.14
N GLU A 22 4.45 -23.93 10.09
CA GLU A 22 4.94 -23.43 8.81
C GLU A 22 5.53 -22.02 8.91
N LEU A 23 5.21 -21.30 9.99
CA LEU A 23 5.61 -19.91 10.25
C LEU A 23 6.59 -19.78 11.43
N GLU A 24 6.96 -20.86 12.10
CA GLU A 24 7.66 -20.84 13.40
C GLU A 24 8.99 -20.06 13.39
N ASN A 25 9.67 -20.00 12.24
CA ASN A 25 10.96 -19.32 12.07
C ASN A 25 10.88 -18.05 11.21
N GLU A 26 9.67 -17.58 10.92
CA GLU A 26 9.46 -16.43 10.05
C GLU A 26 9.24 -15.15 10.85
N TYR A 27 9.82 -14.05 10.38
CA TYR A 27 9.55 -12.73 10.96
C TYR A 27 8.29 -12.15 10.33
N ILE A 28 7.14 -12.45 10.93
CA ILE A 28 5.84 -11.97 10.46
C ILE A 28 5.61 -10.52 10.88
N THR A 29 5.34 -9.68 9.89
CA THR A 29 5.17 -8.23 10.06
C THR A 29 3.72 -7.76 9.95
N GLY A 30 2.83 -8.65 9.51
CA GLY A 30 1.41 -8.39 9.41
C GLY A 30 0.63 -9.64 9.02
N VAL A 31 -0.63 -9.68 9.41
CA VAL A 31 -1.61 -10.70 9.01
C VAL A 31 -2.82 -9.97 8.43
N ILE A 32 -3.34 -10.47 7.31
CA ILE A 32 -4.47 -9.88 6.58
C ILE A 32 -5.48 -10.99 6.31
N GLN A 33 -6.74 -10.74 6.61
CA GLN A 33 -7.86 -11.55 6.14
C GLN A 33 -8.39 -10.98 4.83
N ASP A 34 -8.72 -11.85 3.88
CA ASP A 34 -9.41 -11.43 2.67
C ASP A 34 -10.80 -10.91 3.03
N SER A 35 -11.16 -9.76 2.49
CA SER A 35 -12.43 -9.10 2.82
C SER A 35 -13.66 -9.71 2.14
N ILE A 36 -13.46 -10.67 1.23
CA ILE A 36 -14.54 -11.34 0.48
C ILE A 36 -14.67 -12.79 0.94
N ASP A 37 -13.54 -13.47 1.17
CA ASP A 37 -13.51 -14.85 1.65
C ASP A 37 -12.79 -14.94 2.99
N ASP A 38 -13.57 -15.00 4.07
CA ASP A 38 -13.05 -15.03 5.44
C ASP A 38 -12.13 -16.24 5.72
N ASN A 39 -12.19 -17.30 4.91
CA ASN A 39 -11.28 -18.44 5.03
C ASN A 39 -9.88 -18.12 4.50
N LYS A 40 -9.74 -17.06 3.71
CA LYS A 40 -8.48 -16.73 3.07
C LYS A 40 -7.68 -15.76 3.93
N LEU A 41 -6.55 -16.24 4.42
CA LEU A 41 -5.64 -15.48 5.27
C LEU A 41 -4.27 -15.33 4.61
N TYR A 42 -3.60 -14.22 4.92
CA TYR A 42 -2.25 -13.94 4.46
C TYR A 42 -1.36 -13.52 5.63
N ALA A 43 -0.19 -14.13 5.76
CA ALA A 43 0.84 -13.72 6.71
C ALA A 43 2.07 -13.20 5.96
N ILE A 44 2.51 -11.99 6.30
CA ILE A 44 3.55 -11.25 5.57
C ILE A 44 4.89 -11.42 6.28
N ALA A 45 5.77 -12.23 5.72
CA ALA A 45 7.16 -12.33 6.13
C ALA A 45 8.04 -11.32 5.37
N ARG A 46 9.35 -11.31 5.67
CA ARG A 46 10.29 -10.36 5.07
C ARG A 46 10.36 -10.46 3.54
N SER A 47 10.44 -11.66 2.98
CA SER A 47 10.58 -11.90 1.53
C SER A 47 9.63 -13.01 1.05
N ALA A 48 8.55 -13.25 1.79
CA ALA A 48 7.56 -14.25 1.46
C ALA A 48 6.19 -13.80 1.95
N ILE A 49 5.14 -14.25 1.26
CA ILE A 49 3.78 -14.19 1.77
C ILE A 49 3.29 -15.63 1.91
N TYR A 50 2.78 -15.93 3.09
CA TYR A 50 2.10 -17.18 3.36
C TYR A 50 0.60 -16.99 3.19
N GLN A 51 -0.07 -17.97 2.62
CA GLN A 51 -1.49 -17.95 2.35
C GLN A 51 -2.13 -19.23 2.89
N SER A 52 -3.25 -19.06 3.59
CA SER A 52 -4.19 -20.13 3.91
C SER A 52 -5.50 -19.88 3.16
N SER A 53 -6.18 -20.95 2.74
CA SER A 53 -7.52 -20.91 2.13
C SER A 53 -8.58 -21.62 2.99
N ASP A 54 -8.24 -21.93 4.24
CA ASP A 54 -9.02 -22.75 5.16
C ASP A 54 -8.98 -22.22 6.59
N SER A 55 -9.05 -20.90 6.75
CA SER A 55 -9.08 -20.19 8.04
C SER A 55 -7.82 -20.39 8.90
N GLY A 56 -6.69 -20.72 8.27
CA GLY A 56 -5.40 -20.88 8.92
C GLY A 56 -5.03 -22.31 9.30
N ASN A 57 -5.82 -23.33 8.91
CA ASN A 57 -5.49 -24.72 9.17
C ASN A 57 -4.20 -25.15 8.45
N ASP A 58 -4.09 -24.83 7.15
CA ASP A 58 -2.91 -25.11 6.34
C ASP A 58 -2.37 -23.84 5.67
N TRP A 59 -1.04 -23.72 5.58
CA TRP A 59 -0.38 -22.57 4.96
C TRP A 59 0.57 -22.97 3.82
N THR A 60 0.53 -22.18 2.75
CA THR A 60 1.48 -22.28 1.62
C THR A 60 2.22 -20.97 1.44
N SER A 61 3.49 -21.01 1.04
CA SER A 61 4.31 -19.78 0.90
C SER A 61 4.68 -19.48 -0.55
N THR A 62 4.63 -18.21 -0.93
CA THR A 62 5.28 -17.69 -2.13
C THR A 62 6.46 -16.81 -1.73
N LYS A 63 7.66 -17.13 -2.24
CA LYS A 63 8.90 -16.38 -1.95
C LYS A 63 9.22 -15.41 -3.08
N TYR A 64 9.82 -14.28 -2.72
CA TYR A 64 10.16 -13.20 -3.64
C TYR A 64 11.65 -12.85 -3.55
N ASN A 65 12.18 -12.26 -4.62
CA ASN A 65 13.54 -11.74 -4.70
C ASN A 65 13.69 -10.31 -4.15
N PHE A 66 12.63 -9.76 -3.55
CA PHE A 66 12.60 -8.45 -2.91
C PHE A 66 12.12 -8.58 -1.46
N THR A 67 12.54 -7.65 -0.60
CA THR A 67 11.99 -7.52 0.75
C THR A 67 10.66 -6.78 0.70
N ILE A 68 9.59 -7.32 1.27
CA ILE A 68 8.30 -6.65 1.35
C ILE A 68 8.40 -5.51 2.36
N THR A 69 8.10 -4.29 1.93
CA THR A 69 8.05 -3.13 2.83
C THR A 69 6.84 -3.25 3.76
N LYS A 70 7.03 -2.95 5.04
CA LYS A 70 5.96 -3.00 6.05
C LYS A 70 4.75 -2.17 5.57
N ASN A 71 3.54 -2.71 5.81
CA ASN A 71 2.26 -2.09 5.44
C ASN A 71 2.07 -1.82 3.94
N SER A 72 2.86 -2.41 3.04
CA SER A 72 2.75 -2.15 1.59
C SER A 72 1.81 -3.09 0.84
N LEU A 73 1.54 -4.29 1.38
CA LEU A 73 0.58 -5.21 0.77
C LEU A 73 -0.83 -4.60 0.84
N LYS A 74 -1.49 -4.50 -0.31
CA LYS A 74 -2.84 -3.93 -0.45
C LYS A 74 -3.63 -4.74 -1.45
N PHE A 75 -4.80 -5.20 -1.04
CA PHE A 75 -5.76 -5.86 -1.92
C PHE A 75 -6.78 -4.84 -2.43
N ASN A 76 -7.14 -4.95 -3.71
CA ASN A 76 -8.25 -4.21 -4.28
C ASN A 76 -9.53 -5.03 -4.11
N LEU A 77 -10.53 -4.40 -3.52
CA LEU A 77 -11.84 -5.01 -3.27
C LEU A 77 -12.68 -5.19 -4.55
N GLU A 78 -12.36 -4.44 -5.60
CA GLU A 78 -13.19 -4.29 -6.79
C GLU A 78 -12.68 -5.06 -8.02
N ASN A 79 -11.40 -5.49 -8.04
CA ASN A 79 -10.81 -6.12 -9.22
C ASN A 79 -9.75 -7.20 -8.93
N GLN A 80 -9.72 -7.77 -7.72
CA GLN A 80 -8.80 -8.84 -7.30
C GLN A 80 -7.30 -8.51 -7.38
N LYS A 81 -6.93 -7.29 -7.77
CA LYS A 81 -5.53 -6.89 -7.86
C LYS A 81 -4.92 -6.75 -6.48
N THR A 82 -3.63 -7.03 -6.42
CA THR A 82 -2.83 -6.84 -5.21
C THR A 82 -1.61 -5.98 -5.55
N LEU A 83 -1.33 -4.98 -4.71
CA LEU A 83 -0.11 -4.18 -4.76
C LEU A 83 0.83 -4.64 -3.66
N VAL A 84 2.12 -4.59 -3.93
CA VAL A 84 3.14 -4.59 -2.89
C VAL A 84 4.26 -3.61 -3.27
N ILE A 85 4.80 -2.92 -2.27
CA ILE A 85 6.06 -2.20 -2.44
C ILE A 85 7.17 -3.12 -1.92
N GLY A 86 8.05 -3.53 -2.83
CA GLY A 86 9.17 -4.39 -2.59
C GLY A 86 10.49 -3.64 -2.67
N LYS A 87 11.36 -3.82 -1.68
CA LYS A 87 12.71 -3.28 -1.63
C LYS A 87 13.70 -4.26 -2.24
N GLU A 88 14.29 -3.88 -3.36
CA GLU A 88 15.39 -4.59 -4.01
C GLU A 88 16.71 -3.89 -3.68
N CYS A 89 17.64 -4.60 -3.06
CA CYS A 89 18.96 -4.09 -2.70
C CYS A 89 20.04 -4.81 -3.51
N ASN A 90 20.47 -4.19 -4.61
CA ASN A 90 21.68 -4.58 -5.34
C ASN A 90 22.82 -3.66 -4.86
N PHE A 91 23.44 -2.88 -5.76
CA PHE A 91 24.40 -1.83 -5.38
C PHE A 91 23.73 -0.65 -4.66
N THR A 92 22.47 -0.38 -5.00
CA THR A 92 21.60 0.58 -4.34
C THR A 92 20.29 -0.09 -4.00
N CYS A 93 19.65 0.35 -2.91
CA CYS A 93 18.33 -0.14 -2.53
C CYS A 93 17.25 0.72 -3.16
N THR A 94 16.30 0.10 -3.85
CA THR A 94 15.16 0.78 -4.48
C THR A 94 13.85 0.16 -4.01
N ASP A 95 12.89 1.00 -3.66
CA ASP A 95 11.51 0.59 -3.38
C ASP A 95 10.75 0.56 -4.72
N ASN A 96 10.21 -0.58 -5.10
CA ASN A 96 9.60 -0.81 -6.40
C ASN A 96 8.16 -1.29 -6.22
N LEU A 97 7.26 -0.85 -7.11
CA LEU A 97 5.89 -1.34 -7.14
C LEU A 97 5.85 -2.67 -7.86
N TYR A 98 5.21 -3.65 -7.24
CA TYR A 98 4.80 -4.87 -7.90
C TYR A 98 3.29 -5.02 -7.85
N ILE A 99 2.72 -5.49 -8.95
CA ILE A 99 1.28 -5.72 -9.10
C ILE A 99 1.07 -7.19 -9.39
N SER A 100 0.11 -7.79 -8.69
CA SER A 100 -0.47 -9.06 -9.06
C SER A 100 -1.90 -8.84 -9.52
N ASN A 101 -2.27 -9.46 -10.64
CA ASN A 101 -3.62 -9.41 -11.19
C ASN A 101 -4.49 -10.57 -10.69
N ASN A 102 -4.00 -11.32 -9.70
CA ASN A 102 -4.66 -12.47 -9.16
C ASN A 102 -4.40 -12.57 -7.65
N LYS A 103 -5.23 -13.34 -6.94
CA LYS A 103 -5.06 -13.51 -5.49
C LYS A 103 -4.04 -14.60 -5.15
N GLU A 104 -3.41 -15.22 -6.15
CA GLU A 104 -2.29 -16.16 -6.02
C GLU A 104 -0.94 -15.43 -5.92
N LEU A 105 -0.94 -14.10 -5.81
CA LEU A 105 0.22 -13.28 -5.46
C LEU A 105 1.41 -13.42 -6.42
N ASN A 106 1.09 -13.68 -7.69
CA ASN A 106 2.07 -13.68 -8.78
C ASN A 106 2.38 -12.24 -9.17
N PHE A 107 3.43 -11.68 -8.58
CA PHE A 107 3.79 -10.27 -8.70
C PHE A 107 4.69 -10.00 -9.90
N THR A 108 4.35 -8.98 -10.68
CA THR A 108 5.19 -8.40 -11.74
C THR A 108 5.60 -6.98 -11.34
N LYS A 109 6.86 -6.62 -11.56
CA LYS A 109 7.36 -5.26 -11.31
C LYS A 109 6.73 -4.28 -12.30
N ALA A 110 6.03 -3.27 -11.80
CA ALA A 110 5.32 -2.28 -12.60
C ALA A 110 6.05 -0.92 -12.63
N LEU A 111 6.59 -0.48 -11.49
CA LEU A 111 7.33 0.78 -11.39
C LEU A 111 8.55 0.65 -10.49
N SER A 112 9.55 1.49 -10.76
CA SER A 112 10.74 1.61 -9.90
C SER A 112 10.76 2.91 -9.10
N ASN A 113 11.41 2.87 -7.94
CA ASN A 113 11.67 4.01 -7.07
C ASN A 113 10.40 4.74 -6.60
N VAL A 114 9.41 3.99 -6.11
CA VAL A 114 8.14 4.52 -5.61
C VAL A 114 8.20 4.80 -4.12
N HIS A 115 7.49 5.83 -3.67
CA HIS A 115 7.28 6.14 -2.25
C HIS A 115 6.03 5.49 -1.69
N LYS A 116 4.90 5.65 -2.39
CA LYS A 116 3.59 5.13 -2.01
C LYS A 116 2.77 4.89 -3.26
N CYS A 117 1.96 3.83 -3.25
CA CYS A 117 0.99 3.54 -4.29
C CYS A 117 -0.35 3.15 -3.65
N VAL A 118 -1.45 3.58 -4.24
CA VAL A 118 -2.81 3.29 -3.77
C VAL A 118 -3.74 3.00 -4.94
N PHE A 119 -4.76 2.20 -4.69
CA PHE A 119 -5.91 2.08 -5.58
C PHE A 119 -6.85 3.28 -5.42
N PHE A 120 -7.50 3.69 -6.50
CA PHE A 120 -8.61 4.64 -6.47
C PHE A 120 -9.69 4.18 -7.45
N ASN A 121 -10.78 3.62 -6.94
CA ASN A 121 -11.67 2.81 -7.78
C ASN A 121 -12.71 3.61 -8.59
N TYR A 122 -12.77 4.93 -8.43
CA TYR A 122 -13.70 5.81 -9.12
C TYR A 122 -13.00 6.77 -10.09
N PRO A 123 -13.52 7.01 -11.29
CA PRO A 123 -14.61 6.27 -11.95
C PRO A 123 -14.16 4.91 -12.50
N ASN A 124 -12.86 4.60 -12.48
CA ASN A 124 -12.30 3.37 -13.03
C ASN A 124 -11.66 2.52 -11.93
N LYS A 125 -12.15 1.29 -11.78
CA LYS A 125 -11.73 0.32 -10.75
C LYS A 125 -10.27 -0.11 -10.87
N ASN A 126 -9.65 0.07 -12.04
CA ASN A 126 -8.24 -0.25 -12.28
C ASN A 126 -7.28 0.91 -12.00
N THR A 127 -7.76 2.06 -11.53
CA THR A 127 -6.88 3.22 -11.35
C THR A 127 -5.92 3.00 -10.18
N ILE A 128 -4.64 3.22 -10.44
CA ILE A 128 -3.58 3.21 -9.44
C ILE A 128 -2.86 4.55 -9.49
N PHE A 129 -2.70 5.15 -8.32
CA PHE A 129 -1.85 6.32 -8.14
C PHE A 129 -0.56 5.93 -7.44
N CYS A 130 0.55 6.48 -7.89
CA CYS A 130 1.85 6.29 -7.26
C CYS A 130 2.63 7.59 -7.16
N ILE A 131 3.29 7.81 -6.03
CA ILE A 131 4.34 8.82 -5.92
C ILE A 131 5.65 8.15 -6.31
N GLN A 132 6.26 8.58 -7.42
CA GLN A 132 7.60 8.17 -7.82
C GLN A 132 8.63 9.19 -7.33
N ARG A 133 9.73 8.72 -6.74
CA ARG A 133 10.84 9.56 -6.31
C ARG A 133 11.76 9.84 -7.49
N ASN A 134 12.09 11.11 -7.73
CA ASN A 134 13.06 11.52 -8.75
C ASN A 134 14.09 12.50 -8.15
N LEU A 135 15.16 12.76 -8.89
CA LEU A 135 16.26 13.64 -8.45
C LEU A 135 15.79 15.07 -8.13
N ASN A 136 14.79 15.56 -8.86
CA ASN A 136 14.27 16.93 -8.74
C ASN A 136 12.96 17.00 -7.95
N GLY A 137 12.69 16.01 -7.10
CA GLY A 137 11.44 15.88 -6.35
C GLY A 137 10.56 14.74 -6.86
N ASN A 138 9.50 14.46 -6.13
CA ASN A 138 8.59 13.38 -6.43
C ASN A 138 7.63 13.76 -7.57
N THR A 139 7.07 12.75 -8.23
CA THR A 139 6.05 12.90 -9.26
C THR A 139 4.87 12.02 -8.93
N LEU A 140 3.66 12.58 -8.98
CA LEU A 140 2.44 11.79 -8.89
C LEU A 140 2.15 11.20 -10.27
N LEU A 141 2.04 9.87 -10.33
CA LEU A 141 1.71 9.11 -11.51
C LEU A 141 0.33 8.49 -11.35
N ARG A 142 -0.38 8.36 -12.46
CA ARG A 142 -1.67 7.67 -12.55
C ARG A 142 -1.65 6.69 -13.70
N SER A 143 -2.16 5.48 -13.48
CA SER A 143 -2.38 4.48 -14.54
C SER A 143 -3.73 3.80 -14.35
N ILE A 144 -4.28 3.26 -15.45
CA ILE A 144 -5.48 2.42 -15.47
C ILE A 144 -5.20 1.00 -16.03
N ASP A 145 -3.94 0.70 -16.37
CA ASP A 145 -3.49 -0.50 -17.07
C ASP A 145 -2.17 -1.05 -16.49
N ASP A 146 -2.05 -1.00 -15.16
CA ASP A 146 -0.90 -1.52 -14.40
C ASP A 146 0.45 -0.90 -14.78
N PHE A 147 0.43 0.38 -15.13
CA PHE A 147 1.58 1.14 -15.64
C PHE A 147 2.15 0.62 -16.96
N GLY A 148 1.36 -0.12 -17.75
CA GLY A 148 1.64 -0.29 -19.18
C GLY A 148 1.68 1.06 -19.89
N THR A 149 0.74 1.94 -19.53
CA THR A 149 0.74 3.37 -19.83
C THR A 149 0.45 4.18 -18.56
N PHE A 150 0.91 5.42 -18.50
CA PHE A 150 0.66 6.28 -17.34
C PHE A 150 0.74 7.77 -17.66
N ASP A 151 -0.03 8.54 -16.91
CA ASP A 151 -0.01 9.99 -16.91
C ASP A 151 0.84 10.51 -15.75
N LYS A 152 1.52 11.63 -15.97
CA LYS A 152 2.04 12.47 -14.89
C LYS A 152 0.96 13.45 -14.46
N VAL A 153 0.61 13.42 -13.19
CA VAL A 153 -0.31 14.39 -12.58
C VAL A 153 0.51 15.58 -12.10
N PHE A 154 0.31 16.73 -12.73
CA PHE A 154 1.04 17.95 -12.42
C PHE A 154 0.31 18.75 -11.35
N LEU A 155 0.93 18.83 -10.17
CA LEU A 155 0.49 19.64 -9.03
C LEU A 155 1.60 20.64 -8.69
N SER A 156 1.27 21.81 -8.13
CA SER A 156 2.32 22.70 -7.63
C SER A 156 2.95 22.15 -6.35
N GLY A 157 4.28 22.19 -6.27
CA GLY A 157 5.04 21.64 -5.16
C GLY A 157 5.33 20.14 -5.29
N ASN A 158 6.10 19.61 -4.32
CA ASN A 158 6.53 18.22 -4.28
C ASN A 158 5.51 17.34 -3.56
N PRO A 159 4.86 16.35 -4.20
CA PRO A 159 3.89 15.48 -3.54
C PRO A 159 4.56 14.58 -2.50
N THR A 160 4.02 14.55 -1.29
CA THR A 160 4.61 13.82 -0.16
C THR A 160 3.80 12.61 0.29
N ASP A 161 2.49 12.59 0.05
CA ASP A 161 1.64 11.45 0.41
C ASP A 161 0.44 11.33 -0.55
N ILE A 162 -0.22 10.16 -0.54
CA ILE A 162 -1.52 9.94 -1.17
C ILE A 162 -2.47 9.43 -0.10
N ILE A 163 -3.50 10.21 0.21
CA ILE A 163 -4.58 9.81 1.11
C ILE A 163 -5.79 9.52 0.22
N VAL A 164 -6.44 8.39 0.44
CA VAL A 164 -7.54 7.93 -0.40
C VAL A 164 -8.67 7.38 0.45
N ASP A 165 -9.89 7.74 0.09
CA ASP A 165 -11.12 7.05 0.49
C ASP A 165 -11.88 6.59 -0.78
N GLU A 166 -13.11 6.09 -0.62
CA GLU A 166 -13.91 5.56 -1.74
C GLU A 166 -14.14 6.57 -2.89
N PHE A 167 -14.18 7.87 -2.59
CA PHE A 167 -14.59 8.91 -3.54
C PHE A 167 -13.63 10.11 -3.62
N LYS A 168 -12.58 10.14 -2.82
CA LYS A 168 -11.64 11.26 -2.75
C LYS A 168 -10.20 10.80 -2.70
N LEU A 169 -9.39 11.53 -3.44
CA LEU A 169 -7.95 11.57 -3.32
C LEU A 169 -7.56 12.90 -2.70
N ILE A 170 -6.64 12.85 -1.75
CA ILE A 170 -6.03 14.02 -1.13
C ILE A 170 -4.52 13.88 -1.27
N ILE A 171 -3.90 14.88 -1.89
CA ILE A 171 -2.45 14.93 -2.15
C ILE A 171 -1.87 16.17 -1.47
N PRO A 172 -1.17 16.03 -0.33
CA PRO A 172 -0.35 17.10 0.20
C PRO A 172 0.89 17.31 -0.68
N THR A 173 1.22 18.57 -0.96
CA THR A 173 2.45 18.96 -1.64
C THR A 173 3.23 19.99 -0.80
N VAL A 174 4.56 19.88 -0.84
CA VAL A 174 5.49 20.82 -0.20
C VAL A 174 6.10 21.71 -1.27
N GLY A 175 5.78 23.00 -1.25
CA GLY A 175 6.39 24.02 -2.11
C GLY A 175 7.47 24.82 -1.37
N GLU A 176 8.18 25.68 -2.10
CA GLU A 176 9.26 26.51 -1.52
C GLU A 176 8.73 27.52 -0.48
N THR A 177 7.54 28.08 -0.71
CA THR A 177 6.97 29.15 0.12
C THR A 177 5.74 28.73 0.91
N ARG A 178 5.05 27.68 0.49
CA ARG A 178 3.84 27.15 1.14
C ARG A 178 3.63 25.69 0.80
N ASN A 179 2.99 24.99 1.73
CA ASN A 179 2.44 23.67 1.49
C ASN A 179 1.02 23.82 0.95
N ASP A 180 0.61 22.90 0.10
CA ASP A 180 -0.72 22.87 -0.47
C ASP A 180 -1.37 21.51 -0.25
N LEU A 181 -2.70 21.51 -0.27
CA LEU A 181 -3.51 20.31 -0.27
C LEU A 181 -4.34 20.29 -1.54
N TRP A 182 -4.26 19.19 -2.28
CA TRP A 182 -5.01 18.98 -3.51
C TRP A 182 -6.04 17.90 -3.29
N ILE A 183 -7.27 18.14 -3.76
CA ILE A 183 -8.37 17.19 -3.67
C ILE A 183 -8.85 16.86 -5.08
N SER A 184 -9.10 15.58 -5.32
CA SER A 184 -9.79 15.10 -6.52
C SER A 184 -10.87 14.10 -6.14
N THR A 185 -12.04 14.19 -6.77
CA THR A 185 -13.14 13.23 -6.60
C THR A 185 -13.29 12.27 -7.77
N ASP A 186 -12.52 12.46 -8.84
CA ASP A 186 -12.61 11.70 -10.08
C ASP A 186 -11.24 11.18 -10.55
N GLY A 187 -10.17 11.50 -9.83
CA GLY A 187 -8.79 11.13 -10.16
C GLY A 187 -8.27 11.80 -11.44
N ASN A 188 -9.02 12.71 -12.05
CA ASN A 188 -8.68 13.41 -13.29
C ASN A 188 -8.39 14.88 -13.00
N ILE A 189 -9.28 15.53 -12.26
CA ILE A 189 -9.22 16.96 -11.98
C ILE A 189 -8.86 17.13 -10.50
N PHE A 190 -7.80 17.90 -10.26
CA PHE A 190 -7.33 18.22 -8.92
C PHE A 190 -7.57 19.69 -8.62
N THR A 191 -8.26 19.94 -7.51
CA THR A 191 -8.52 21.29 -7.01
C THR A 191 -7.65 21.54 -5.78
N LYS A 192 -6.85 22.60 -5.84
CA LYS A 192 -6.11 23.10 -4.67
C LYS A 192 -7.11 23.68 -3.67
N THR A 193 -7.04 23.26 -2.41
CA THR A 193 -7.92 23.79 -1.37
C THR A 193 -7.58 25.25 -1.08
N ALA A 194 -8.59 26.11 -1.02
CA ALA A 194 -8.45 27.45 -0.47
C ALA A 194 -8.57 27.37 1.06
N TYR A 195 -7.47 27.14 1.76
CA TYR A 195 -7.38 27.44 3.19
C TYR A 195 -6.08 28.18 3.49
N SER A 196 -6.24 29.46 3.84
CA SER A 196 -5.31 30.22 4.66
C SER A 196 -5.64 29.89 6.11
N VAL A 197 -4.71 29.26 6.83
CA VAL A 197 -4.73 29.38 8.29
C VAL A 197 -4.21 30.80 8.57
N THR A 198 -5.09 31.80 8.57
CA THR A 198 -4.82 32.93 9.45
C THR A 198 -4.99 32.38 10.85
N GLU A 199 -3.96 32.50 11.69
CA GLU A 199 -4.09 32.28 13.13
C GLU A 199 -5.30 33.08 13.62
N GLU A 200 -6.48 32.45 13.71
CA GLU A 200 -7.51 32.95 14.59
C GLU A 200 -6.92 32.78 15.97
N ASN A 201 -6.46 33.91 16.51
CA ASN A 201 -6.16 34.10 17.91
C ASN A 201 -7.22 33.36 18.74
N ASN A 202 -6.85 32.18 19.25
CA ASN A 202 -7.61 31.47 20.27
C ASN A 202 -7.58 32.31 21.54
N ILE A 203 -8.43 33.33 21.57
CA ILE A 203 -8.78 34.07 22.77
C ILE A 203 -10.23 33.69 23.05
N ASN A 204 -10.39 32.97 24.16
CA ASN A 204 -11.64 32.56 24.81
C ASN A 204 -12.26 31.25 24.34
N GLN A 205 -11.98 30.16 25.07
CA GLN A 205 -12.99 29.65 26.00
C GLN A 205 -12.31 29.24 27.32
N VAL A 206 -12.89 29.76 28.40
CA VAL A 206 -12.58 29.54 29.82
C VAL A 206 -13.08 28.18 30.26
#